data_AF-A0A519ZVV2-F1
#
_entry.id   AF-A0A519ZVV2-F1
#
_cell.length_a   1.000
_cell.length_b   1.000
_cell.length_c   1.000
_cell.angle_alpha   90.00
_cell.angle_beta   90.00
_cell.angle_gamma   90.00
#
_symmetry.space_group_name_H-M   'P 1'
#
loop_
_entity.id
_entity.type
_entity.pdbx_description
1 polymer ?
#
loop_
_entity_poly.entity_id
_entity_poly.type
_entity_poly.pdbx_seq_one_letter_code
_entity_poly.pdbx_strand_id
1 'polypeptide(L)'
;MKWFKRNIDPLTSEERLDIIRKSSKQVGPGVFYSTIIVITSFLPVFLLTGMEGKLFHPLAWTKTFILIVDAFLAITLAPVLISFFLK
;
A
#
# COMPACT_ATOMS: atom_id res chain seq x y z
N MET A 1 -24.59 30.72 -12.24
CA MET A 1 -23.65 30.02 -13.14
C MET A 1 -22.20 30.25 -12.67
N LYS A 2 -21.81 29.68 -11.50
CA LYS A 2 -20.48 29.86 -10.86
C LYS A 2 -19.76 28.52 -10.59
N TRP A 3 -20.29 27.42 -11.11
CA TRP A 3 -19.88 26.05 -10.83
C TRP A 3 -18.56 25.60 -11.47
N PHE A 4 -17.90 26.47 -12.25
CA PHE A 4 -16.72 26.13 -13.05
C PHE A 4 -15.50 26.98 -12.74
N LYS A 5 -15.37 27.48 -11.50
CA LYS A 5 -14.09 28.05 -11.03
C LYS A 5 -13.12 26.91 -10.76
N ARG A 6 -12.65 26.29 -11.84
CA ARG A 6 -11.55 25.33 -11.89
C ARG A 6 -10.32 26.12 -11.45
N ASN A 7 -9.93 25.97 -10.18
CA ASN A 7 -8.63 26.44 -9.69
C ASN A 7 -7.57 25.63 -10.43
N ILE A 8 -7.15 26.15 -11.57
CA ILE A 8 -5.93 25.75 -12.25
C ILE A 8 -4.80 26.29 -11.36
N ASP A 9 -3.95 25.39 -10.89
CA ASP A 9 -3.11 25.46 -9.68
C ASP A 9 -2.35 26.79 -9.43
N PRO A 10 -2.31 27.28 -8.17
CA PRO A 10 -1.21 28.10 -7.68
C PRO A 10 -0.36 27.35 -6.63
N LEU A 11 -0.48 26.03 -6.52
CA LEU A 11 0.39 25.27 -5.61
C LEU A 11 1.78 25.20 -6.23
N THR A 12 2.74 25.83 -5.57
CA THR A 12 4.15 25.71 -5.93
C THR A 12 4.58 24.24 -5.85
N SER A 13 5.59 23.85 -6.64
CA SER A 13 6.09 22.46 -6.61
C SER A 13 6.51 22.02 -5.21
N GLU A 14 6.99 22.96 -4.39
CA GLU A 14 7.32 22.76 -2.98
C GLU A 14 6.08 22.40 -2.13
N GLU A 15 5.00 23.17 -2.25
CA GLU A 15 3.74 22.92 -1.50
C GLU A 15 3.10 21.59 -1.88
N ARG A 16 3.12 21.22 -3.17
CA ARG A 16 2.64 19.90 -3.63
C ARG A 16 3.41 18.76 -2.99
N LEU A 17 4.75 18.84 -2.95
CA LEU A 17 5.60 17.82 -2.34
C LEU A 17 5.38 17.73 -0.83
N ASP A 18 5.18 18.84 -0.13
CA ASP A 18 4.89 18.84 1.30
C ASP A 18 3.53 18.19 1.61
N ILE A 19 2.49 18.48 0.81
CA ILE A 19 1.18 17.84 0.94
C ILE A 19 1.29 16.33 0.70
N ILE A 20 1.94 15.91 -0.40
CA ILE A 20 2.13 14.48 -0.70
C ILE A 20 2.87 13.80 0.45
N ARG A 21 3.95 14.40 0.96
CA ARG A 21 4.70 13.84 2.08
C ARG A 21 3.86 13.71 3.35
N LYS A 22 3.08 14.73 3.71
CA LYS A 22 2.20 14.72 4.89
C LYS A 22 1.11 13.66 4.74
N SER A 23 0.44 13.62 3.60
CA SER A 23 -0.60 12.63 3.31
C SER A 23 -0.05 11.22 3.33
N SER A 24 1.09 10.96 2.68
CA SER A 24 1.74 9.65 2.69
C SER A 24 2.15 9.20 4.09
N LYS A 25 2.63 10.11 4.94
CA LYS A 25 2.92 9.80 6.36
C LYS A 25 1.67 9.47 7.17
N GLN A 26 0.55 10.13 6.88
CA GLN A 26 -0.71 9.88 7.58
C GLN A 26 -1.31 8.52 7.22
N VAL A 27 -1.27 8.13 5.94
CA VAL A 27 -1.84 6.84 5.49
C VAL A 27 -0.88 5.67 5.66
N GLY A 28 0.44 5.91 5.67
CA GLY A 28 1.48 4.86 5.71
C GLY A 28 1.29 3.82 6.81
N PRO A 29 1.15 4.22 8.10
CA PRO A 29 0.89 3.27 9.18
C PRO A 29 -0.39 2.45 8.97
N GLY A 30 -1.46 3.08 8.46
CA GLY A 30 -2.72 2.40 8.20
C GLY A 30 -2.59 1.29 7.16
N VAL A 31 -1.86 1.56 6.07
CA VAL A 31 -1.57 0.56 5.03
C VAL A 31 -0.71 -0.57 5.61
N PHE A 32 0.33 -0.25 6.37
CA PHE A 32 1.21 -1.25 6.98
C PHE A 32 0.46 -2.20 7.93
N TYR A 33 -0.35 -1.66 8.83
CA TYR A 33 -1.16 -2.46 9.75
C TYR A 33 -2.20 -3.31 8.99
N SER A 34 -2.79 -2.78 7.92
CA SER A 34 -3.70 -3.55 7.07
C SER A 34 -3.01 -4.76 6.46
N THR A 35 -1.80 -4.61 5.90
CA THR A 35 -1.02 -5.73 5.34
C THR A 35 -0.70 -6.79 6.40
N ILE A 36 -0.36 -6.39 7.63
CA ILE A 36 -0.14 -7.33 8.74
C ILE A 36 -1.41 -8.12 9.08
N ILE A 37 -2.55 -7.46 9.17
CA ILE A 37 -3.84 -8.12 9.44
C ILE A 37 -4.16 -9.11 8.32
N VAL A 38 -3.92 -8.76 7.06
CA VAL A 38 -4.06 -9.68 5.92
C VAL A 38 -3.14 -10.88 6.09
N ILE A 39 -1.84 -10.71 6.36
CA ILE A 39 -0.93 -11.85 6.58
C ILE A 39 -1.47 -12.76 7.70
N THR A 40 -1.93 -12.16 8.80
CA THR A 40 -2.44 -12.88 9.98
C THR A 40 -3.72 -13.66 9.66
N SER A 41 -4.62 -13.11 8.86
CA SER A 41 -5.87 -13.79 8.46
C SER A 41 -5.64 -15.02 7.58
N PHE A 42 -4.51 -15.08 6.87
CA PHE A 42 -4.11 -16.23 6.07
C PHE A 42 -3.25 -17.24 6.86
N LEU A 43 -2.78 -16.90 8.06
CA LEU A 43 -2.01 -17.83 8.90
C LEU A 43 -2.72 -19.17 9.17
N PRO A 44 -4.06 -19.22 9.38
CA PRO A 44 -4.78 -20.48 9.54
C PRO A 44 -4.72 -21.42 8.33
N VAL A 45 -4.43 -20.90 7.12
CA VAL A 45 -4.30 -21.73 5.90
C VAL A 45 -3.14 -22.71 6.02
N PHE A 46 -2.09 -22.37 6.78
CA PHE A 46 -0.97 -23.28 7.04
C PHE A 46 -1.34 -24.45 7.97
N LEU A 47 -2.47 -24.39 8.66
CA LEU A 47 -2.97 -25.47 9.53
C LEU A 47 -3.77 -26.52 8.74
N LEU A 48 -4.08 -26.28 7.47
CA LEU A 48 -4.79 -27.24 6.63
C LEU A 48 -3.90 -28.47 6.38
N THR A 49 -4.40 -29.64 6.78
CA THR A 49 -3.75 -30.93 6.57
C THR A 49 -4.44 -31.71 5.45
N GLY A 50 -3.70 -32.53 4.70
CA GLY A 50 -4.23 -33.35 3.59
C GLY A 50 -3.74 -32.92 2.19
N MET A 51 -4.45 -33.35 1.14
CA MET A 51 -4.12 -33.00 -0.25
C MET A 51 -4.26 -31.50 -0.52
N GLU A 52 -5.23 -30.86 0.12
CA GLU A 52 -5.46 -29.41 0.06
C GLU A 52 -4.24 -28.65 0.62
N GLY A 53 -3.71 -29.08 1.77
CA GLY A 53 -2.52 -28.49 2.38
C GLY A 53 -1.29 -28.54 1.46
N LYS A 54 -1.04 -29.66 0.76
CA LYS A 54 0.11 -29.78 -0.18
C LYS A 54 0.04 -28.81 -1.37
N LEU A 55 -1.17 -28.50 -1.83
CA LEU A 55 -1.38 -27.55 -2.93
C LEU A 55 -1.31 -26.10 -2.43
N PHE A 56 -1.87 -25.84 -1.24
CA PHE A 56 -1.92 -24.49 -0.67
C PHE A 56 -0.62 -24.06 0.01
N HIS A 57 0.20 -24.97 0.52
CA HIS A 57 1.47 -24.63 1.19
C HIS A 57 2.42 -23.80 0.31
N PRO A 58 2.77 -24.22 -0.93
CA PRO A 58 3.65 -23.43 -1.80
C PRO A 58 3.02 -22.09 -2.23
N LEU A 59 1.70 -22.05 -2.38
CA LEU A 59 0.97 -20.82 -2.70
C LEU A 59 1.00 -19.82 -1.53
N ALA A 60 0.81 -20.32 -0.30
CA ALA A 60 0.81 -19.52 0.92
C ALA A 60 2.19 -18.95 1.22
N TRP A 61 3.27 -19.73 1.01
CA TRP A 61 4.65 -19.25 1.12
C TRP A 61 4.94 -18.07 0.19
N THR A 62 4.58 -18.22 -1.08
CA THR A 62 4.77 -17.16 -2.09
C THR A 62 4.02 -15.90 -1.70
N LYS A 63 2.76 -16.04 -1.27
CA LYS A 63 1.92 -14.90 -0.84
C LYS A 63 2.51 -14.17 0.36
N THR A 64 2.93 -14.89 1.40
CA THR A 64 3.51 -14.27 2.60
C THR A 64 4.79 -13.50 2.26
N PHE A 65 5.66 -14.07 1.42
CA PHE A 65 6.88 -13.38 0.99
C PHE A 65 6.58 -12.10 0.21
N ILE A 66 5.63 -12.16 -0.74
CA ILE A 66 5.18 -10.99 -1.51
C ILE A 66 4.60 -9.92 -0.59
N LEU A 67 3.77 -10.29 0.38
CA LEU A 67 3.15 -9.32 1.30
C LEU A 67 4.17 -8.64 2.23
N ILE A 68 5.24 -9.35 2.62
CA ILE A 68 6.33 -8.74 3.37
C ILE A 68 7.02 -7.67 2.51
N VAL A 69 7.36 -8.00 1.26
CA VAL A 69 7.97 -7.04 0.33
C VAL A 69 7.03 -5.87 0.03
N ASP A 70 5.74 -6.14 -0.19
CA ASP A 70 4.68 -5.15 -0.38
C ASP A 70 4.61 -4.15 0.77
N ALA A 71 4.67 -4.62 2.03
CA ALA A 71 4.63 -3.73 3.20
C ALA A 71 5.76 -2.69 3.18
N PHE A 72 6.97 -3.06 2.75
CA PHE A 72 8.09 -2.14 2.61
C PHE A 72 7.93 -1.21 1.40
N LEU A 73 7.51 -1.75 0.26
CA LEU A 73 7.30 -0.98 -0.97
C LEU A 73 6.15 0.03 -0.83
N ALA A 74 5.09 -0.31 -0.10
CA ALA A 74 3.96 0.60 0.14
C ALA A 74 4.38 1.85 0.91
N ILE A 75 5.33 1.76 1.84
CA ILE A 75 5.82 2.91 2.62
C ILE A 75 6.90 3.69 1.84
N THR A 76 7.70 3.02 1.02
CA THR A 76 8.87 3.62 0.37
C THR A 76 8.60 4.01 -1.08
N LEU A 77 8.16 3.07 -1.90
CA LEU A 77 7.98 3.23 -3.34
C LEU A 77 6.70 3.99 -3.67
N ALA A 78 5.60 3.73 -2.97
CA ALA A 78 4.32 4.42 -3.23
C ALA A 78 4.42 5.96 -3.13
N PRO A 79 4.99 6.58 -2.07
CA PRO A 79 5.11 8.05 -2.03
C PRO A 79 6.04 8.61 -3.11
N VAL A 80 7.05 7.85 -3.52
CA VAL A 80 7.97 8.25 -4.60
C VAL A 80 7.23 8.26 -5.94
N LEU A 81 6.44 7.22 -6.24
CA LEU A 81 5.64 7.14 -7.46
C LEU A 81 4.57 8.24 -7.51
N ILE A 82 3.89 8.49 -6.39
CA ILE A 82 2.91 9.58 -6.26
C ILE A 82 3.59 10.92 -6.56
N SER A 83 4.78 11.16 -6.00
CA SER A 83 5.54 12.40 -6.25
C SER A 83 5.98 12.55 -7.70
N PHE A 84 6.24 11.45 -8.42
CA PHE A 84 6.62 11.48 -9.83
C PHE A 84 5.41 11.72 -10.75
N PHE A 85 4.26 11.10 -10.47
CA PHE A 85 3.05 11.20 -11.29
C PHE A 85 2.23 12.49 -11.05
N LEU A 86 2.27 13.05 -9.83
CA LEU A 86 1.55 14.29 -9.48
C LEU A 86 2.40 15.56 -9.61
N LYS A 87 3.65 15.43 -10.06
CA LYS A 87 4.48 16.57 -10.46
C LYS A 87 3.99 17.09 -11.82
#